data_AF-A0AAQ3MRU1-F1
#
_entry.id   AF-A0AAQ3MRU1-F1
#
_cell.length_a   1.000
_cell.length_b   1.000
_cell.length_c   1.000
_cell.angle_alpha   90.00
_cell.angle_beta   90.00
_cell.angle_gamma   90.00
#
_symmetry.space_group_name_H-M   'P 1'
#
loop_
_entity.id
_entity.type
_entity.pdbx_description
1 polymer ?
#
loop_
_entity_poly.entity_id
_entity_poly.type
_entity_poly.pdbx_seq_one_letter_code
_entity_poly.pdbx_strand_id
1 'polypeptide(L)'
;MSSEPLIPPSAALSTSHSFRRCGETVWIFDEMPKATVVSVSKPDTGDISSILLSYTIQLHVRPLEGRCCPHRFGSFAPIRGLTEDGSQAQWFVDGHAAFEAIATSIQDAKSEIFITGWWLCPELYLRRPFHSFSTSRLDSLLEEKAKQGVQIYVLLYKEVSLALKINSSYSMRRLLKIHENVKVLRYPDHFAARVYLWSHHEKLVIIDYKICYIGGLDLCFGRYDTPEHKVGDCPSVIWPGKDYYNPRESEPNSWEDTMRDELNRKKYPRIIYIETSFDFAKSLQWSHQAFCSGPWRVYVHSKLMIIDDRVSFIGSSNINDRSLLGLRDSEIGVLIEDKECVESLMNGKPWKAGKFSYSLRCSLWSEHLGLHTGELLGFLLPHRLLNNTTDFPRSGTAALHSIVPRPPNFHHRILLLLPPLLLTLWCGPLGRILSK
;
A
#
# COMPACT_ATOMS: atom_id res chain seq x y z
N MET A 1 -25.39 -57.27 -33.14
CA MET A 1 -24.25 -57.05 -32.23
C MET A 1 -22.99 -57.20 -33.04
N SER A 2 -22.19 -56.14 -33.15
CA SER A 2 -21.02 -56.05 -34.03
C SER A 2 -19.74 -55.98 -33.18
N SER A 3 -18.75 -56.80 -33.50
CA SER A 3 -17.45 -56.83 -32.81
C SER A 3 -16.39 -56.05 -33.57
N GLU A 4 -15.75 -55.09 -32.91
CA GLU A 4 -14.64 -54.29 -33.46
C GLU A 4 -13.30 -55.06 -33.39
N PRO A 5 -12.43 -54.97 -34.41
CA PRO A 5 -11.03 -55.35 -34.33
C PRO A 5 -10.15 -54.16 -33.89
N LEU A 6 -9.08 -54.44 -33.13
CA LEU A 6 -8.15 -53.45 -32.60
C LEU A 6 -7.28 -52.80 -33.71
N ILE A 7 -7.05 -51.49 -33.59
CA ILE A 7 -6.24 -50.68 -34.51
C ILE A 7 -4.82 -50.47 -33.91
N PRO A 8 -3.72 -50.71 -34.66
CA PRO A 8 -2.36 -50.42 -34.20
C PRO A 8 -2.01 -48.92 -34.31
N PRO A 9 -1.12 -48.39 -33.46
CA PRO A 9 -0.75 -46.97 -33.47
C PRO A 9 0.09 -46.60 -34.70
N SER A 10 -0.29 -45.52 -35.39
CA SER A 10 0.44 -44.99 -36.56
C SER A 10 1.35 -43.81 -36.20
N ALA A 11 2.32 -43.53 -37.07
CA ALA A 11 3.50 -42.71 -36.78
C ALA A 11 3.21 -41.25 -36.38
N ALA A 12 3.83 -40.80 -35.30
CA ALA A 12 4.01 -39.38 -35.02
C ALA A 12 5.07 -38.79 -35.96
N LEU A 13 4.72 -37.77 -36.76
CA LEU A 13 5.69 -37.05 -37.57
C LEU A 13 6.56 -36.15 -36.69
N SER A 14 7.89 -36.30 -36.82
CA SER A 14 8.86 -35.41 -36.20
C SER A 14 8.96 -34.09 -36.99
N THR A 15 8.51 -32.98 -36.39
CA THR A 15 8.86 -31.62 -36.84
C THR A 15 9.80 -30.98 -35.83
N SER A 16 11.07 -30.87 -36.21
CA SER A 16 12.14 -30.39 -35.33
C SER A 16 12.13 -28.87 -35.18
N HIS A 17 11.28 -28.32 -34.30
CA HIS A 17 11.41 -26.93 -33.87
C HIS A 17 12.49 -26.80 -32.79
N SER A 18 13.58 -26.12 -33.14
CA SER A 18 14.72 -25.89 -32.26
C SER A 18 14.36 -24.96 -31.10
N PHE A 19 14.10 -25.53 -29.93
CA PHE A 19 14.02 -24.76 -28.68
C PHE A 19 15.35 -24.02 -28.45
N ARG A 20 15.34 -22.69 -28.62
CA ARG A 20 16.36 -21.84 -27.99
C ARG A 20 16.14 -21.91 -26.49
N ARG A 21 16.94 -22.72 -25.79
CA ARG A 21 17.03 -22.69 -24.33
C ARG A 21 17.36 -21.26 -23.91
N CYS A 22 16.41 -20.57 -23.30
CA CYS A 22 16.74 -19.47 -22.40
C CYS A 22 17.43 -20.09 -21.18
N GLY A 23 18.61 -19.60 -20.82
CA GLY A 23 19.48 -20.27 -19.85
C GLY A 23 18.95 -20.20 -18.42
N GLU A 24 19.19 -21.30 -17.70
CA GLU A 24 19.41 -21.42 -16.25
C GLU A 24 18.65 -20.47 -15.30
N THR A 25 17.81 -21.07 -14.45
CA THR A 25 17.15 -20.42 -13.32
C THR A 25 18.13 -20.05 -12.21
N VAL A 26 18.90 -18.98 -12.40
CA VAL A 26 19.76 -18.40 -11.34
C VAL A 26 18.86 -17.76 -10.28
N TRP A 27 18.90 -18.31 -9.06
CA TRP A 27 18.08 -17.84 -7.94
C TRP A 27 18.58 -16.48 -7.44
N ILE A 28 17.66 -15.64 -6.96
CA ILE A 28 17.97 -14.26 -6.55
C ILE A 28 18.97 -14.16 -5.39
N PHE A 29 19.10 -15.22 -4.59
CA PHE A 29 20.04 -15.30 -3.47
C PHE A 29 21.48 -15.66 -3.89
N ASP A 30 21.68 -16.34 -5.02
CA ASP A 30 23.01 -16.70 -5.54
C ASP A 30 23.80 -15.46 -6.05
N GLU A 31 23.09 -14.36 -6.31
CA GLU A 31 23.63 -13.09 -6.80
C GLU A 31 23.81 -12.02 -5.71
N MET A 32 23.50 -12.32 -4.44
CA MET A 32 23.75 -11.36 -3.35
C MET A 32 25.25 -11.03 -3.22
N PRO A 33 25.62 -9.77 -2.95
CA PRO A 33 27.02 -9.35 -2.89
C PRO A 33 27.73 -10.09 -1.76
N LYS A 34 28.79 -10.84 -2.10
CA LYS A 34 29.52 -11.65 -1.12
C LYS A 34 30.28 -10.75 -0.15
N ALA A 35 29.72 -10.58 1.04
CA ALA A 35 30.35 -9.91 2.16
C ALA A 35 31.46 -10.78 2.74
N THR A 36 32.66 -10.23 2.86
CA THR A 36 33.80 -10.89 3.50
C THR A 36 34.36 -9.97 4.58
N VAL A 37 34.51 -10.49 5.80
CA VAL A 37 35.20 -9.77 6.87
C VAL A 37 36.70 -9.79 6.55
N VAL A 38 37.27 -8.63 6.25
CA VAL A 38 38.70 -8.48 5.89
C VAL A 38 39.56 -8.27 7.12
N SER A 39 39.05 -7.53 8.11
CA SER A 39 39.71 -7.33 9.39
C SER A 39 38.71 -7.13 10.51
N VAL A 40 39.09 -7.54 11.72
CA VAL A 40 38.40 -7.19 12.96
C VAL A 40 39.44 -6.54 13.85
N SER A 41 39.30 -5.23 14.09
CA SER A 41 40.19 -4.47 14.98
C SER A 41 39.52 -4.25 16.33
N LYS A 42 40.27 -4.49 17.40
CA LYS A 42 39.95 -4.07 18.77
C LYS A 42 40.75 -2.80 19.08
N PRO A 43 40.19 -1.80 19.79
CA PRO A 43 40.99 -0.68 20.29
C PRO A 43 42.10 -1.15 21.25
N ASP A 44 43.18 -0.36 21.34
CA ASP A 44 44.34 -0.68 22.17
C ASP A 44 44.01 -0.77 23.66
N THR A 45 44.82 -1.52 24.40
CA THR A 45 44.58 -1.93 25.81
C THR A 45 44.62 -0.80 26.85
N GLY A 46 44.66 0.47 26.42
CA GLY A 46 44.51 1.64 27.28
C GLY A 46 43.07 2.19 27.36
N ASP A 47 42.18 1.79 26.45
CA ASP A 47 40.79 2.27 26.44
C ASP A 47 39.88 1.33 27.26
N ILE A 48 39.19 1.90 28.25
CA ILE A 48 38.31 1.19 29.20
C ILE A 48 36.84 1.25 28.75
N SER A 49 36.55 1.81 27.57
CA SER A 49 35.22 1.75 26.97
C SER A 49 34.81 0.32 26.59
N SER A 50 33.50 0.06 26.58
CA SER A 50 32.95 -1.28 26.37
C SER A 50 33.36 -1.86 25.01
N ILE A 51 33.90 -3.09 25.01
CA ILE A 51 34.64 -3.72 23.90
C ILE A 51 33.88 -3.62 22.56
N LEU A 52 34.23 -2.61 21.77
CA LEU A 52 33.72 -2.38 20.42
C LEU A 52 34.68 -3.03 19.41
N LEU A 53 34.34 -4.24 18.98
CA LEU A 53 34.98 -4.88 17.83
C LEU A 53 34.56 -4.15 16.56
N SER A 54 35.52 -3.54 15.86
CA SER A 54 35.29 -2.85 14.59
C SER A 54 35.54 -3.82 13.44
N TYR A 55 34.50 -4.11 12.66
CA TYR A 55 34.56 -5.04 11.53
C TYR A 55 34.70 -4.29 10.21
N THR A 56 35.78 -4.54 9.47
CA THR A 56 35.94 -4.09 8.08
C THR A 56 35.39 -5.16 7.15
N ILE A 57 34.25 -4.87 6.50
CA ILE A 57 33.59 -5.80 5.58
C ILE A 57 33.79 -5.33 4.15
N GLN A 58 34.45 -6.14 3.33
CA GLN A 58 34.54 -5.94 1.89
C GLN A 58 33.34 -6.61 1.21
N LEU A 59 32.51 -5.80 0.57
CA LEU A 59 31.40 -6.26 -0.25
C LEU A 59 31.91 -6.49 -1.68
N HIS A 60 31.98 -7.75 -2.12
CA HIS A 60 32.24 -8.07 -3.52
C HIS A 60 30.95 -7.88 -4.33
N VAL A 61 30.60 -6.61 -4.56
CA VAL A 61 29.54 -6.20 -5.48
C VAL A 61 30.04 -6.45 -6.90
N ARG A 62 29.44 -7.42 -7.61
CA ARG A 62 29.64 -7.55 -9.05
C ARG A 62 29.07 -6.30 -9.74
N PRO A 63 29.75 -5.70 -10.74
CA PRO A 63 29.12 -4.73 -11.61
C PRO A 63 27.83 -5.31 -12.21
N LEU A 64 26.77 -4.51 -12.32
CA LEU A 64 25.46 -4.94 -12.86
C LEU A 64 25.46 -5.08 -14.41
N GLU A 65 26.64 -5.34 -14.99
CA GLU A 65 26.87 -5.53 -16.42
C GLU A 65 26.36 -6.90 -16.86
N GLY A 66 25.04 -7.00 -17.09
CA GLY A 66 24.40 -8.18 -17.66
C GLY A 66 22.94 -8.42 -17.26
N ARG A 67 22.47 -7.85 -16.13
CA ARG A 67 21.10 -8.09 -15.61
C ARG A 67 20.19 -6.86 -15.61
N CYS A 68 20.45 -5.90 -16.50
CA CYS A 68 19.56 -4.78 -16.78
C CYS A 68 19.12 -4.74 -18.26
N CYS A 69 18.33 -5.73 -18.67
CA CYS A 69 17.36 -5.50 -19.75
C CYS A 69 16.19 -4.70 -19.12
N PRO A 70 16.06 -3.38 -19.35
CA PRO A 70 15.01 -2.61 -18.70
C PRO A 70 13.64 -3.15 -19.17
N HIS A 71 12.83 -3.62 -18.23
CA HIS A 71 11.43 -3.92 -18.52
C HIS A 71 10.67 -2.61 -18.78
N ARG A 72 9.36 -2.70 -19.04
CA ARG A 72 8.53 -1.53 -19.34
C ARG A 72 8.72 -0.45 -18.26
N PHE A 73 8.92 0.79 -18.73
CA PHE A 73 9.23 1.98 -17.92
C PHE A 73 10.55 1.93 -17.11
N GLY A 74 11.45 0.97 -17.36
CA GLY A 74 12.67 0.78 -16.58
C GLY A 74 12.47 -0.01 -15.29
N SER A 75 11.31 -0.67 -15.13
CA SER A 75 11.00 -1.53 -13.98
C SER A 75 12.02 -2.67 -13.82
N PHE A 76 12.32 -3.03 -12.57
CA PHE A 76 13.08 -4.24 -12.23
C PHE A 76 12.27 -5.53 -12.44
N ALA A 77 10.94 -5.43 -12.54
CA ALA A 77 10.01 -6.54 -12.72
C ALA A 77 9.35 -6.51 -14.12
N PRO A 78 9.20 -7.67 -14.79
CA PRO A 78 8.43 -7.78 -16.02
C PRO A 78 6.91 -7.72 -15.75
N ILE A 79 6.13 -7.56 -16.81
CA ILE A 79 4.66 -7.61 -16.77
C ILE A 79 4.22 -9.04 -16.39
N ARG A 80 3.29 -9.16 -15.44
CA ARG A 80 2.66 -10.40 -14.97
C ARG A 80 1.15 -10.37 -15.21
N GLY A 81 0.48 -11.52 -15.13
CA GLY A 81 -0.97 -11.60 -15.34
C GLY A 81 -1.50 -13.03 -15.41
N LEU A 82 -2.83 -13.17 -15.43
CA LEU A 82 -3.52 -14.46 -15.41
C LEU A 82 -3.12 -15.35 -16.61
N THR A 83 -2.87 -14.72 -17.77
CA THR A 83 -2.43 -15.37 -19.02
C THR A 83 -0.92 -15.66 -19.08
N GLU A 84 -0.13 -14.91 -18.32
CA GLU A 84 1.33 -14.93 -18.35
C GLU A 84 1.93 -15.91 -17.32
N ASP A 85 1.40 -15.90 -16.10
CA ASP A 85 1.87 -16.73 -14.97
C ASP A 85 0.79 -17.05 -13.92
N GLY A 86 -0.50 -16.83 -14.25
CA GLY A 86 -1.62 -17.08 -13.33
C GLY A 86 -1.86 -15.97 -12.30
N SER A 87 -1.14 -14.86 -12.38
CA SER A 87 -1.24 -13.74 -11.44
C SER A 87 -2.61 -13.06 -11.45
N GLN A 88 -3.18 -12.86 -10.26
CA GLN A 88 -4.50 -12.26 -10.05
C GLN A 88 -4.43 -10.97 -9.23
N ALA A 89 -5.57 -10.27 -9.17
CA ALA A 89 -5.71 -8.90 -8.71
C ALA A 89 -7.00 -8.67 -7.91
N GLN A 90 -6.91 -8.12 -6.71
CA GLN A 90 -8.08 -7.66 -5.95
C GLN A 90 -7.80 -6.32 -5.27
N TRP A 91 -8.60 -5.30 -5.55
CA TRP A 91 -8.54 -4.01 -4.86
C TRP A 91 -9.31 -4.03 -3.53
N PHE A 92 -8.90 -3.13 -2.63
CA PHE A 92 -9.59 -2.78 -1.39
C PHE A 92 -9.68 -1.25 -1.28
N VAL A 93 -10.85 -0.77 -0.86
CA VAL A 93 -11.02 0.60 -0.35
C VAL A 93 -11.14 0.51 1.17
N ASP A 94 -10.55 1.49 1.85
CA ASP A 94 -10.41 1.60 3.30
C ASP A 94 -9.65 0.46 4.01
N GLY A 95 -9.42 0.66 5.31
CA GLY A 95 -8.69 -0.29 6.15
C GLY A 95 -9.47 -1.57 6.46
N HIS A 96 -10.80 -1.53 6.57
CA HIS A 96 -11.59 -2.69 7.04
C HIS A 96 -11.39 -3.95 6.18
N ALA A 97 -11.69 -3.89 4.88
CA ALA A 97 -11.58 -5.05 4.00
C ALA A 97 -10.12 -5.50 3.79
N ALA A 98 -9.19 -4.54 3.75
CA ALA A 98 -7.76 -4.80 3.59
C ALA A 98 -7.16 -5.50 4.82
N PHE A 99 -7.45 -5.01 6.04
CA PHE A 99 -6.95 -5.61 7.27
C PHE A 99 -7.60 -6.97 7.57
N GLU A 100 -8.87 -7.17 7.23
CA GLU A 100 -9.54 -8.48 7.28
C GLU A 100 -8.83 -9.52 6.38
N ALA A 101 -8.49 -9.14 5.14
CA ALA A 101 -7.73 -9.98 4.22
C ALA A 101 -6.30 -10.26 4.73
N ILE A 102 -5.58 -9.23 5.18
CA ILE A 102 -4.23 -9.34 5.75
C ILE A 102 -4.23 -10.27 6.99
N ALA A 103 -5.21 -10.13 7.89
CA ALA A 103 -5.35 -10.98 9.07
C ALA A 103 -5.53 -12.46 8.69
N THR A 104 -6.40 -12.71 7.70
CA THR A 104 -6.67 -14.06 7.19
C THR A 104 -5.41 -14.68 6.58
N SER A 105 -4.71 -13.96 5.71
CA SER A 105 -3.49 -14.46 5.08
C SER A 105 -2.31 -14.62 6.06
N ILE A 106 -2.21 -13.80 7.11
CA ILE A 106 -1.26 -14.04 8.21
C ILE A 106 -1.61 -15.35 8.94
N GLN A 107 -2.89 -15.59 9.27
CA GLN A 107 -3.32 -16.85 9.89
C GLN A 107 -3.02 -18.07 9.01
N ASP A 108 -3.17 -17.92 7.69
CA ASP A 108 -2.88 -18.99 6.74
C ASP A 108 -1.40 -19.18 6.37
N ALA A 109 -0.50 -18.25 6.71
CA ALA A 109 0.93 -18.36 6.40
C ALA A 109 1.55 -19.69 6.89
N LYS A 110 2.46 -20.28 6.11
CA LYS A 110 3.08 -21.59 6.41
C LYS A 110 4.62 -21.57 6.39
N SER A 111 5.26 -20.51 5.92
CA SER A 111 6.72 -20.42 5.77
C SER A 111 7.30 -19.08 6.18
N GLU A 112 7.01 -17.99 5.47
CA GLU A 112 7.64 -16.68 5.71
C GLU A 112 6.65 -15.51 5.54
N ILE A 113 6.78 -14.51 6.41
CA ILE A 113 6.03 -13.24 6.40
C ILE A 113 7.03 -12.09 6.31
N PHE A 114 6.86 -11.22 5.31
CA PHE A 114 7.63 -9.98 5.18
C PHE A 114 6.71 -8.78 5.33
N ILE A 115 7.08 -7.82 6.17
CA ILE A 115 6.34 -6.58 6.39
C ILE A 115 7.26 -5.39 6.18
N THR A 116 6.84 -4.41 5.38
CA THR A 116 7.45 -3.08 5.34
C THR A 116 6.43 -2.03 5.74
N GLY A 117 6.88 -0.98 6.42
CA GLY A 117 6.01 0.15 6.76
C GLY A 117 6.79 1.40 7.13
N TRP A 118 6.18 2.55 6.80
CA TRP A 118 6.62 3.85 7.31
C TRP A 118 6.30 3.97 8.81
N TRP A 119 5.19 3.38 9.24
CA TRP A 119 4.82 3.24 10.65
C TRP A 119 4.08 1.92 10.89
N LEU A 120 4.37 1.23 12.00
CA LEU A 120 3.72 -0.01 12.38
C LEU A 120 3.38 0.03 13.89
N CYS A 121 2.15 -0.33 14.24
CA CYS A 121 1.68 -0.46 15.62
C CYS A 121 1.39 -1.94 15.92
N PRO A 122 2.24 -2.65 16.70
CA PRO A 122 2.05 -4.08 16.96
C PRO A 122 0.72 -4.39 17.66
N GLU A 123 0.19 -3.46 18.44
CA GLU A 123 -1.10 -3.59 19.13
C GLU A 123 -2.32 -3.22 18.27
N LEU A 124 -2.16 -3.01 16.96
CA LEU A 124 -3.29 -2.79 16.04
C LEU A 124 -4.14 -4.06 15.91
N TYR A 125 -5.45 -3.95 16.15
CA TYR A 125 -6.43 -4.99 15.83
C TYR A 125 -6.78 -4.94 14.35
N LEU A 126 -6.62 -6.04 13.62
CA LEU A 126 -6.92 -6.09 12.19
C LEU A 126 -8.42 -6.33 11.91
N ARG A 127 -9.16 -6.98 12.82
CA ARG A 127 -10.61 -7.23 12.71
C ARG A 127 -11.38 -6.52 13.83
N ARG A 128 -12.60 -6.03 13.56
CA ARG A 128 -13.44 -5.30 14.53
C ARG A 128 -14.89 -5.81 14.52
N PRO A 129 -15.67 -5.70 15.61
CA PRO A 129 -15.35 -5.10 16.91
C PRO A 129 -14.21 -5.81 17.65
N PHE A 130 -13.27 -5.04 18.21
CA PHE A 130 -12.01 -5.61 18.74
C PHE A 130 -12.21 -6.54 19.96
N HIS A 131 -13.28 -6.34 20.74
CA HIS A 131 -13.66 -7.22 21.84
C HIS A 131 -14.01 -8.64 21.35
N SER A 132 -14.69 -8.75 20.21
CA SER A 132 -15.08 -10.04 19.60
C SER A 132 -13.93 -10.73 18.89
N PHE A 133 -12.95 -9.96 18.41
CA PHE A 133 -11.79 -10.44 17.66
C PHE A 133 -10.48 -10.16 18.40
N SER A 134 -10.43 -10.49 19.70
CA SER A 134 -9.29 -10.21 20.57
C SER A 134 -7.96 -10.82 20.11
N THR A 135 -8.01 -11.93 19.37
CA THR A 135 -6.85 -12.60 18.74
C THR A 135 -6.38 -11.93 17.45
N SER A 136 -7.16 -11.02 16.84
CA SER A 136 -6.80 -10.34 15.58
C SER A 136 -5.78 -9.20 15.73
N ARG A 137 -5.22 -9.02 16.93
CA ARG A 137 -4.17 -8.03 17.18
C ARG A 137 -2.88 -8.48 16.48
N LEU A 138 -2.22 -7.56 15.77
CA LEU A 138 -1.10 -7.88 14.88
C LEU A 138 0.03 -8.63 15.60
N ASP A 139 0.42 -8.20 16.79
CA ASP A 139 1.41 -8.90 17.62
C ASP A 139 0.98 -10.31 18.00
N SER A 140 -0.27 -10.52 18.44
CA SER A 140 -0.84 -11.83 18.76
C SER A 140 -0.86 -12.77 17.55
N LEU A 141 -1.23 -12.27 16.37
CA LEU A 141 -1.22 -13.04 15.12
C LEU A 141 0.21 -13.46 14.77
N LEU A 142 1.16 -12.52 14.75
CA LEU A 142 2.57 -12.82 14.47
C LEU A 142 3.17 -13.77 15.53
N GLU A 143 2.74 -13.68 16.79
CA GLU A 143 3.13 -14.61 17.86
C GLU A 143 2.68 -16.05 17.58
N GLU A 144 1.41 -16.22 17.19
CA GLU A 144 0.84 -17.53 16.87
C GLU A 144 1.58 -18.17 15.69
N LYS A 145 1.86 -17.40 14.64
CA LYS A 145 2.58 -17.87 13.44
C LYS A 145 4.05 -18.18 13.73
N ALA A 146 4.73 -17.32 14.49
CA ALA A 146 6.12 -17.56 14.85
C ALA A 146 6.31 -18.83 15.68
N LYS A 147 5.37 -19.14 16.58
CA LYS A 147 5.31 -20.40 17.35
C LYS A 147 5.01 -21.63 16.47
N GLN A 148 4.31 -21.44 15.35
CA GLN A 148 4.10 -22.48 14.32
C GLN A 148 5.32 -22.65 13.38
N GLY A 149 6.44 -21.97 13.65
CA GLY A 149 7.67 -22.08 12.86
C GLY A 149 7.78 -21.12 11.66
N VAL A 150 6.83 -20.19 11.50
CA VAL A 150 6.87 -19.19 10.43
C VAL A 150 7.95 -18.14 10.74
N GLN A 151 8.82 -17.85 9.77
CA GLN A 151 9.80 -16.77 9.87
C GLN A 151 9.15 -15.42 9.58
N ILE A 152 9.46 -14.40 10.37
CA ILE A 152 8.79 -13.10 10.27
C ILE A 152 9.84 -11.99 10.21
N TYR A 153 9.90 -11.26 9.10
CA TYR A 153 10.87 -10.19 8.87
C TYR A 153 10.16 -8.85 8.70
N VAL A 154 10.54 -7.86 9.51
CA VAL A 154 9.93 -6.53 9.49
C VAL A 154 10.98 -5.47 9.21
N LEU A 155 10.78 -4.67 8.16
CA LEU A 155 11.55 -3.45 7.88
C LEU A 155 10.70 -2.23 8.26
N LEU A 156 11.20 -1.44 9.20
CA LEU A 156 10.57 -0.18 9.59
C LEU A 156 11.44 1.00 9.14
N TYR A 157 10.80 2.10 8.76
CA TYR A 157 11.48 3.39 8.74
C TYR A 157 12.00 3.75 10.14
N LYS A 158 13.28 4.13 10.22
CA LYS A 158 13.90 4.72 11.40
C LYS A 158 13.74 6.22 11.35
N GLU A 159 12.88 6.78 12.19
CA GLU A 159 12.59 8.20 12.22
C GLU A 159 13.66 9.04 12.92
N VAL A 160 13.75 10.31 12.51
CA VAL A 160 14.31 11.38 13.34
C VAL A 160 13.29 11.71 14.44
N SER A 161 13.49 11.16 15.64
CA SER A 161 12.52 11.19 16.74
C SER A 161 12.18 12.58 17.31
N LEU A 162 12.94 13.62 16.93
CA LEU A 162 12.63 15.03 17.24
C LEU A 162 11.55 15.60 16.28
N ALA A 163 11.41 15.04 15.08
CA ALA A 163 10.53 15.53 14.03
C ALA A 163 9.27 14.66 13.82
N LEU A 164 9.29 13.40 14.27
CA LEU A 164 8.21 12.43 14.06
C LEU A 164 7.98 11.58 15.32
N LYS A 165 6.73 11.49 15.78
CA LYS A 165 6.34 10.75 16.98
C LYS A 165 6.08 9.24 16.77
N ILE A 166 6.32 8.69 15.57
CA ILE A 166 5.93 7.31 15.23
C ILE A 166 6.61 6.23 16.10
N ASN A 167 7.76 6.54 16.69
CA ASN A 167 8.48 5.70 17.65
C ASN A 167 8.71 4.26 17.15
N SER A 168 9.35 4.09 15.99
CA SER A 168 9.69 2.75 15.47
C SER A 168 10.54 1.94 16.45
N SER A 169 11.24 2.62 17.37
CA SER A 169 12.00 2.02 18.46
C SER A 169 11.10 1.28 19.47
N TYR A 170 9.91 1.81 19.78
CA TYR A 170 8.89 1.09 20.55
C TYR A 170 8.44 -0.17 19.81
N SER A 171 8.00 -0.02 18.55
CA SER A 171 7.49 -1.14 17.74
C SER A 171 8.52 -2.25 17.57
N MET A 172 9.79 -1.91 17.31
CA MET A 172 10.91 -2.86 17.28
C MET A 172 11.11 -3.59 18.62
N ARG A 173 11.14 -2.86 19.75
CA ARG A 173 11.28 -3.49 21.08
C ARG A 173 10.10 -4.37 21.46
N ARG A 174 8.89 -4.07 20.96
CA ARG A 174 7.68 -4.86 21.17
C ARG A 174 7.70 -6.13 20.32
N LEU A 175 7.96 -6.00 19.02
CA LEU A 175 8.03 -7.12 18.06
C LEU A 175 9.13 -8.13 18.40
N LEU A 176 10.35 -7.67 18.73
CA LEU A 176 11.46 -8.56 19.09
C LEU A 176 11.26 -9.32 20.42
N LYS A 177 10.23 -8.96 21.22
CA LYS A 177 9.83 -9.69 22.44
C LYS A 177 8.76 -10.76 22.19
N ILE A 178 8.25 -10.88 20.96
CA ILE A 178 7.17 -11.82 20.63
C ILE A 178 7.70 -13.25 20.53
N HIS A 179 8.67 -13.48 19.65
CA HIS A 179 9.26 -14.80 19.40
C HIS A 179 10.61 -14.66 18.72
N GLU A 180 11.49 -15.66 18.84
CA GLU A 180 12.83 -15.61 18.23
C GLU A 180 12.79 -15.59 16.69
N ASN A 181 11.72 -16.11 16.08
CA ASN A 181 11.52 -16.08 14.61
C ASN A 181 11.11 -14.71 14.08
N VAL A 182 10.81 -13.73 14.96
CA VAL A 182 10.53 -12.34 14.58
C VAL A 182 11.85 -11.56 14.52
N LYS A 183 12.26 -11.15 13.32
CA LYS A 183 13.43 -10.30 13.07
C LYS A 183 12.96 -8.91 12.63
N VAL A 184 13.54 -7.85 13.20
CA VAL A 184 13.16 -6.47 12.89
C VAL A 184 14.39 -5.64 12.59
N LEU A 185 14.40 -4.99 11.42
CA LEU A 185 15.38 -4.00 11.00
C LEU A 185 14.75 -2.60 10.99
N ARG A 186 15.56 -1.58 11.28
CA ARG A 186 15.16 -0.17 11.16
C ARG A 186 16.23 0.61 10.40
N TYR A 187 15.84 1.36 9.37
CA TYR A 187 16.75 2.11 8.50
C TYR A 187 16.08 3.42 8.04
N PRO A 188 16.79 4.53 7.75
CA PRO A 188 18.25 4.71 7.77
C PRO A 188 18.86 5.00 9.15
N ASP A 189 20.14 4.65 9.31
CA ASP A 189 20.93 5.13 10.44
C ASP A 189 21.36 6.59 10.23
N HIS A 190 20.77 7.50 10.99
CA HIS A 190 21.19 8.90 11.06
C HIS A 190 22.47 9.03 11.90
N PHE A 191 23.63 8.97 11.26
CA PHE A 191 24.92 9.25 11.90
C PHE A 191 25.12 10.77 12.10
N ALA A 192 25.89 11.16 13.10
CA ALA A 192 26.00 12.56 13.57
C ALA A 192 26.41 13.59 12.50
N ALA A 193 27.05 13.16 11.40
CA ALA A 193 27.44 14.03 10.27
C ALA A 193 26.44 14.04 9.09
N ARG A 194 25.43 13.14 9.08
CA ARG A 194 24.43 13.03 7.99
C ARG A 194 23.06 12.57 8.51
N VAL A 195 22.14 13.52 8.64
CA VAL A 195 20.71 13.22 8.78
C VAL A 195 20.13 12.95 7.39
N TYR A 196 19.70 11.71 7.14
CA TYR A 196 18.86 11.40 5.98
C TYR A 196 17.48 12.05 6.14
N LEU A 197 17.06 12.82 5.12
CA LEU A 197 15.77 13.52 5.10
C LEU A 197 14.62 12.71 4.46
N TRP A 198 14.95 11.51 3.96
CA TRP A 198 14.07 10.62 3.21
C TRP A 198 13.74 9.37 4.02
N SER A 199 12.59 8.75 3.76
CA SER A 199 12.13 7.56 4.49
C SER A 199 11.91 6.33 3.61
N HIS A 200 11.90 5.15 4.26
CA HIS A 200 11.19 3.99 3.74
C HIS A 200 9.70 4.29 3.85
N HIS A 201 9.02 4.46 2.72
CA HIS A 201 7.61 4.85 2.67
C HIS A 201 6.73 3.78 2.00
N GLU A 202 7.33 2.74 1.41
CA GLU A 202 6.67 1.51 0.97
C GLU A 202 5.93 0.79 2.11
N LYS A 203 4.65 0.44 1.87
CA LYS A 203 3.86 -0.43 2.75
C LYS A 203 3.62 -1.76 2.04
N LEU A 204 4.10 -2.85 2.63
CA LEU A 204 4.03 -4.21 2.08
C LEU A 204 3.67 -5.21 3.17
N VAL A 205 2.83 -6.19 2.83
CA VAL A 205 2.74 -7.46 3.56
C VAL A 205 2.78 -8.61 2.56
N ILE A 206 3.86 -9.40 2.58
CA ILE A 206 4.08 -10.54 1.69
C ILE A 206 3.99 -11.83 2.50
N ILE A 207 3.17 -12.77 2.05
CA ILE A 207 2.95 -14.07 2.71
C ILE A 207 3.39 -15.20 1.77
N ASP A 208 4.28 -16.07 2.26
CA ASP A 208 4.76 -17.29 1.58
C ASP A 208 5.24 -17.08 0.13
N TYR A 209 5.69 -15.86 -0.19
CA TYR A 209 6.00 -15.35 -1.55
C TYR A 209 4.84 -15.42 -2.57
N LYS A 210 3.62 -15.77 -2.17
CA LYS A 210 2.44 -15.99 -3.03
C LYS A 210 1.47 -14.82 -3.03
N ILE A 211 1.23 -14.25 -1.85
CA ILE A 211 0.27 -13.17 -1.59
C ILE A 211 1.04 -11.91 -1.25
N CYS A 212 0.60 -10.74 -1.71
CA CYS A 212 1.33 -9.50 -1.60
C CYS A 212 0.39 -8.30 -1.51
N TYR A 213 0.09 -7.87 -0.29
CA TYR A 213 -0.64 -6.65 0.00
C TYR A 213 0.26 -5.43 -0.13
N ILE A 214 -0.26 -4.40 -0.79
CA ILE A 214 0.47 -3.18 -1.15
C ILE A 214 -0.54 -2.05 -1.39
N GLY A 215 -0.16 -0.81 -1.06
CA GLY A 215 -1.05 0.35 -1.12
C GLY A 215 -0.58 1.49 -0.23
N GLY A 216 -1.49 2.40 0.10
CA GLY A 216 -1.25 3.49 1.05
C GLY A 216 -1.28 3.12 2.53
N LEU A 217 -1.79 1.92 2.82
CA LEU A 217 -2.21 1.49 4.15
C LEU A 217 -1.03 0.93 4.97
N ASP A 218 -0.50 1.75 5.88
CA ASP A 218 0.43 1.30 6.92
C ASP A 218 -0.31 0.46 7.99
N LEU A 219 0.32 -0.58 8.54
CA LEU A 219 -0.20 -1.38 9.66
C LEU A 219 -0.12 -0.62 11.01
N CYS A 220 -0.78 0.54 11.11
CA CYS A 220 -0.70 1.44 12.26
C CYS A 220 -2.03 2.10 12.61
N PHE A 221 -2.07 2.77 13.77
CA PHE A 221 -3.28 3.35 14.34
C PHE A 221 -3.93 4.44 13.46
N GLY A 222 -5.25 4.53 13.54
CA GLY A 222 -6.12 5.46 12.81
C GLY A 222 -6.50 5.02 11.39
N ARG A 223 -5.77 4.06 10.80
CA ARG A 223 -5.96 3.60 9.40
C ARG A 223 -7.11 2.63 9.22
N TYR A 224 -7.65 2.08 10.30
CA TYR A 224 -8.90 1.32 10.22
C TYR A 224 -10.03 2.31 9.94
N ASP A 225 -10.77 2.11 8.85
CA ASP A 225 -12.01 2.81 8.55
C ASP A 225 -12.98 1.86 7.84
N THR A 226 -14.26 2.24 7.82
CA THR A 226 -15.32 1.55 7.07
C THR A 226 -16.00 2.54 6.13
N PRO A 227 -16.65 2.10 5.03
CA PRO A 227 -17.29 3.01 4.08
C PRO A 227 -18.40 3.92 4.63
N GLU A 228 -18.86 3.70 5.88
CA GLU A 228 -19.76 4.64 6.57
C GLU A 228 -19.03 5.81 7.26
N HIS A 229 -17.69 5.81 7.23
CA HIS A 229 -16.80 6.91 7.63
C HIS A 229 -17.16 7.54 9.00
N LYS A 230 -17.41 6.68 10.00
CA LYS A 230 -17.95 7.08 11.30
C LYS A 230 -16.92 7.89 12.10
N VAL A 231 -17.35 9.07 12.55
CA VAL A 231 -16.53 10.04 13.30
C VAL A 231 -16.52 9.83 14.83
N GLY A 232 -17.40 8.96 15.35
CA GLY A 232 -17.60 8.74 16.78
C GLY A 232 -17.75 7.27 17.14
N ASP A 233 -17.20 6.90 18.30
CA ASP A 233 -17.17 5.52 18.84
C ASP A 233 -17.13 5.60 20.37
N CYS A 234 -18.29 5.78 21.00
CA CYS A 234 -18.46 5.93 22.44
C CYS A 234 -19.72 5.18 22.91
N PRO A 235 -19.60 4.07 23.67
CA PRO A 235 -18.37 3.43 24.17
C PRO A 235 -17.46 2.93 23.05
N SER A 236 -16.20 2.62 23.38
CA SER A 236 -15.23 2.11 22.40
C SER A 236 -15.57 0.68 21.98
N VAL A 237 -15.93 0.51 20.71
CA VAL A 237 -16.33 -0.77 20.10
C VAL A 237 -15.56 -1.02 18.81
N ILE A 238 -15.39 0.01 17.98
CA ILE A 238 -14.69 -0.09 16.70
C ILE A 238 -13.23 0.34 16.81
N TRP A 239 -12.89 1.45 17.48
CA TRP A 239 -11.51 1.96 17.58
C TRP A 239 -11.04 2.00 19.05
N PRO A 240 -10.17 1.07 19.51
CA PRO A 240 -9.67 1.06 20.88
C PRO A 240 -8.60 2.13 21.13
N GLY A 241 -8.68 2.82 22.26
CA GLY A 241 -7.62 3.71 22.76
C GLY A 241 -7.07 4.67 21.71
N LYS A 242 -5.77 4.57 21.44
CA LYS A 242 -5.03 5.43 20.49
C LYS A 242 -5.38 5.20 19.02
N ASP A 243 -6.13 4.15 18.69
CA ASP A 243 -6.70 3.95 17.36
C ASP A 243 -7.88 4.90 17.08
N TYR A 244 -8.50 5.46 18.14
CA TYR A 244 -9.41 6.61 18.00
C TYR A 244 -8.60 7.89 17.79
N TYR A 245 -8.04 8.00 16.59
CA TYR A 245 -6.95 8.90 16.25
C TYR A 245 -7.45 10.20 15.59
N ASN A 246 -6.90 11.35 15.99
CA ASN A 246 -7.02 12.63 15.28
C ASN A 246 -5.82 13.54 15.60
N PRO A 247 -4.74 13.51 14.80
CA PRO A 247 -3.48 14.21 15.09
C PRO A 247 -3.59 15.74 15.02
N ARG A 248 -4.75 16.29 14.59
CA ARG A 248 -5.02 17.73 14.64
C ARG A 248 -5.45 18.20 16.03
N GLU A 249 -5.99 17.30 16.86
CA GLU A 249 -6.48 17.60 18.21
C GLU A 249 -5.47 17.16 19.28
N SER A 250 -4.86 15.97 19.12
CA SER A 250 -3.65 15.54 19.86
C SER A 250 -2.90 14.43 19.12
N GLU A 251 -1.58 14.45 19.22
CA GLU A 251 -0.71 13.33 18.85
C GLU A 251 -0.11 12.69 20.11
N PRO A 252 -0.31 11.38 20.34
CA PRO A 252 0.18 10.69 21.54
C PRO A 252 1.67 10.92 21.82
N ASN A 253 1.97 11.29 23.07
CA ASN A 253 3.34 11.54 23.53
C ASN A 253 4.05 10.28 24.06
N SER A 254 3.33 9.16 24.20
CA SER A 254 3.87 7.80 24.42
C SER A 254 2.97 6.79 23.72
N TRP A 255 3.51 5.62 23.37
CA TRP A 255 2.79 4.51 22.74
C TRP A 255 2.60 3.29 23.66
N GLU A 256 3.07 3.34 24.91
CA GLU A 256 3.15 2.15 25.78
C GLU A 256 1.78 1.70 26.33
N ASP A 257 0.91 2.63 26.68
CA ASP A 257 -0.49 2.37 27.03
C ASP A 257 -1.38 2.59 25.79
N THR A 258 -1.51 1.57 24.93
CA THR A 258 -2.22 1.68 23.64
C THR A 258 -3.74 1.71 23.76
N MET A 259 -4.29 1.09 24.80
CA MET A 259 -5.73 0.94 25.01
C MET A 259 -6.37 2.18 25.65
N ARG A 260 -5.58 3.08 26.24
CA ARG A 260 -6.03 4.37 26.74
C ARG A 260 -6.28 5.37 25.61
N ASP A 261 -7.40 6.09 25.73
CA ASP A 261 -7.74 7.20 24.86
C ASP A 261 -6.77 8.38 25.04
N GLU A 262 -6.27 8.90 23.92
CA GLU A 262 -5.61 10.21 23.85
C GLU A 262 -6.64 11.36 23.77
N LEU A 263 -7.84 11.07 23.23
CA LEU A 263 -8.88 12.06 22.92
C LEU A 263 -10.18 11.76 23.67
N ASN A 264 -10.83 12.81 24.19
CA ASN A 264 -12.16 12.68 24.76
C ASN A 264 -13.20 12.45 23.64
N ARG A 265 -13.57 11.18 23.41
CA ARG A 265 -14.56 10.70 22.43
C ARG A 265 -15.93 11.40 22.46
N LYS A 266 -16.31 12.02 23.57
CA LYS A 266 -17.58 12.78 23.70
C LYS A 266 -17.46 14.23 23.23
N LYS A 267 -16.24 14.73 23.01
CA LYS A 267 -15.94 16.12 22.62
C LYS A 267 -15.25 16.22 21.25
N TYR A 268 -14.37 15.28 20.93
CA TYR A 268 -13.54 15.30 19.72
C TYR A 268 -13.85 14.09 18.84
N PRO A 269 -14.13 14.28 17.54
CA PRO A 269 -14.24 13.19 16.58
C PRO A 269 -12.87 12.61 16.22
N ARG A 270 -12.84 11.34 15.79
CA ARG A 270 -11.70 10.79 15.05
C ARG A 270 -11.62 11.45 13.67
N ILE A 271 -10.43 11.49 13.08
CA ILE A 271 -10.29 11.85 11.66
C ILE A 271 -10.60 10.62 10.79
N ILE A 272 -11.34 10.83 9.71
CA ILE A 272 -11.66 9.79 8.72
C ILE A 272 -10.45 9.60 7.80
N TYR A 273 -10.08 8.37 7.50
CA TYR A 273 -9.00 7.99 6.58
C TYR A 273 -9.56 7.22 5.38
N ILE A 274 -9.56 7.84 4.19
CA ILE A 274 -9.85 7.10 2.94
C ILE A 274 -8.54 6.64 2.33
N GLU A 275 -8.42 5.32 2.25
CA GLU A 275 -7.21 4.60 1.83
C GLU A 275 -7.53 3.66 0.67
N THR A 276 -6.51 3.36 -0.13
CA THR A 276 -6.62 2.39 -1.23
C THR A 276 -5.42 1.46 -1.15
N SER A 277 -5.71 0.17 -1.20
CA SER A 277 -4.74 -0.92 -1.20
C SER A 277 -5.28 -2.07 -2.04
N PHE A 278 -4.48 -3.11 -2.24
CA PHE A 278 -4.86 -4.27 -3.04
C PHE A 278 -3.97 -5.46 -2.69
N ASP A 279 -4.38 -6.64 -3.14
CA ASP A 279 -3.55 -7.84 -3.24
C ASP A 279 -3.29 -8.17 -4.72
N PHE A 280 -2.04 -8.46 -5.08
CA PHE A 280 -1.66 -8.81 -6.45
C PHE A 280 -0.36 -9.60 -6.48
N ALA A 281 -0.26 -10.60 -7.36
CA ALA A 281 0.99 -11.30 -7.65
C ALA A 281 1.94 -10.43 -8.53
N LYS A 282 2.49 -9.36 -7.90
CA LYS A 282 3.45 -8.34 -8.38
C LYS A 282 3.13 -7.60 -9.72
N SER A 283 2.78 -6.29 -9.77
CA SER A 283 2.69 -5.23 -8.72
C SER A 283 2.16 -3.86 -9.29
N LEU A 284 1.73 -2.89 -8.44
CA LEU A 284 0.98 -1.66 -8.85
C LEU A 284 1.31 -0.29 -8.13
N GLN A 285 1.48 0.83 -8.89
CA GLN A 285 0.80 2.18 -8.95
C GLN A 285 0.68 3.30 -7.80
N TRP A 286 -0.09 4.44 -7.97
CA TRP A 286 -0.12 5.76 -7.20
C TRP A 286 -1.30 6.88 -7.23
N SER A 287 -1.30 7.96 -6.38
CA SER A 287 -2.34 8.94 -5.78
C SER A 287 -3.35 9.93 -6.46
N HIS A 288 -4.51 10.20 -5.75
CA HIS A 288 -5.36 11.45 -5.74
C HIS A 288 -6.40 11.59 -4.56
N GLN A 289 -7.14 12.73 -4.43
CA GLN A 289 -8.01 13.17 -3.29
C GLN A 289 -9.51 13.37 -3.65
N ALA A 290 -10.44 13.26 -2.67
CA ALA A 290 -11.92 13.33 -2.88
C ALA A 290 -12.76 13.88 -1.68
N PHE A 291 -14.10 13.89 -1.81
CA PHE A 291 -15.11 14.56 -0.94
C PHE A 291 -16.00 13.60 -0.12
N CYS A 292 -16.43 14.02 1.09
CA CYS A 292 -17.59 13.48 1.81
C CYS A 292 -18.38 14.59 2.55
N SER A 293 -19.64 14.32 2.90
CA SER A 293 -20.62 15.31 3.37
C SER A 293 -20.64 15.52 4.89
N GLY A 294 -19.84 16.47 5.41
CA GLY A 294 -19.89 16.87 6.83
C GLY A 294 -19.00 18.06 7.19
N PRO A 295 -19.04 18.55 8.45
CA PRO A 295 -18.11 19.57 8.93
C PRO A 295 -16.68 19.03 9.13
N TRP A 296 -16.56 17.71 9.28
CA TRP A 296 -15.32 17.00 9.55
C TRP A 296 -14.60 16.65 8.24
N ARG A 297 -13.36 17.12 8.09
CA ARG A 297 -12.58 16.88 6.86
C ARG A 297 -12.00 15.47 6.85
N VAL A 298 -12.42 14.67 5.89
CA VAL A 298 -11.76 13.42 5.49
C VAL A 298 -10.29 13.67 5.15
N TYR A 299 -9.41 12.77 5.58
CA TYR A 299 -8.04 12.71 5.15
C TYR A 299 -7.88 11.60 4.11
N VAL A 300 -7.97 11.99 2.84
CA VAL A 300 -7.72 11.05 1.74
C VAL A 300 -6.21 10.86 1.62
N HIS A 301 -5.73 9.75 2.17
CA HIS A 301 -4.35 9.31 2.07
C HIS A 301 -4.15 8.37 0.86
N SER A 302 -5.27 7.88 0.29
CA SER A 302 -5.38 7.07 -0.92
C SER A 302 -4.36 7.39 -2.00
N LYS A 303 -3.83 6.31 -2.56
CA LYS A 303 -2.71 6.33 -3.48
C LYS A 303 -3.11 5.72 -4.83
N LEU A 304 -4.21 6.26 -5.38
CA LEU A 304 -4.91 5.87 -6.61
C LEU A 304 -5.08 6.98 -7.69
N MET A 305 -4.90 6.62 -8.96
CA MET A 305 -5.36 7.29 -10.20
C MET A 305 -6.11 6.25 -11.07
N ILE A 306 -7.02 6.65 -11.98
CA ILE A 306 -7.63 5.72 -12.96
C ILE A 306 -7.67 6.42 -14.32
N ILE A 307 -7.35 5.69 -15.39
CA ILE A 307 -7.30 6.17 -16.77
C ILE A 307 -8.28 5.35 -17.61
N ASP A 308 -9.24 6.04 -18.23
CA ASP A 308 -10.23 5.53 -19.21
C ASP A 308 -11.04 4.28 -18.78
N ASP A 309 -11.18 4.04 -17.47
CA ASP A 309 -11.63 2.78 -16.87
C ASP A 309 -10.87 1.55 -17.41
N ARG A 310 -9.59 1.69 -17.77
CA ARG A 310 -8.78 0.67 -18.45
C ARG A 310 -7.44 0.38 -17.81
N VAL A 311 -6.84 1.41 -17.22
CA VAL A 311 -5.56 1.33 -16.53
C VAL A 311 -5.79 1.94 -15.16
N SER A 312 -5.57 1.14 -14.12
CA SER A 312 -5.75 1.57 -12.73
C SER A 312 -4.46 2.12 -12.17
N PHE A 313 -4.52 2.70 -10.97
CA PHE A 313 -3.33 3.26 -10.35
C PHE A 313 -3.26 3.21 -8.78
N ILE A 314 -3.69 2.18 -8.03
CA ILE A 314 -3.38 2.02 -6.55
C ILE A 314 -1.91 1.63 -6.24
N GLY A 315 -1.20 2.23 -5.27
CA GLY A 315 0.04 1.70 -4.63
C GLY A 315 0.60 2.57 -3.48
N SER A 316 1.93 2.64 -3.21
CA SER A 316 2.41 3.32 -1.98
C SER A 316 2.56 4.83 -2.06
N SER A 317 2.80 5.38 -3.30
CA SER A 317 3.86 7.76 -4.53
C SER A 317 3.12 9.16 -4.67
N ASN A 318 3.35 10.00 -3.67
CA ASN A 318 2.67 11.26 -3.55
C ASN A 318 3.17 12.10 -4.75
N ILE A 319 2.26 12.74 -5.48
CA ILE A 319 2.60 13.38 -6.76
C ILE A 319 3.43 14.65 -6.50
N ASN A 320 4.72 14.42 -6.25
CA ASN A 320 5.76 15.34 -5.86
C ASN A 320 7.14 14.67 -6.02
N ASP A 321 8.19 15.48 -5.98
CA ASP A 321 9.57 15.02 -6.12
C ASP A 321 10.05 14.01 -5.07
N ARG A 322 9.49 14.03 -3.85
CA ARG A 322 9.95 13.21 -2.72
C ARG A 322 9.76 11.72 -3.00
N SER A 323 8.63 11.37 -3.62
CA SER A 323 8.34 9.99 -4.02
C SER A 323 8.71 9.69 -5.48
N LEU A 324 8.54 10.64 -6.41
CA LEU A 324 8.64 10.35 -7.87
C LEU A 324 10.06 10.39 -8.46
N LEU A 325 11.07 10.93 -7.76
CA LEU A 325 12.43 11.03 -8.31
C LEU A 325 13.29 9.77 -8.13
N GLY A 326 12.88 8.81 -7.29
CA GLY A 326 13.65 7.58 -6.99
C GLY A 326 14.98 7.77 -6.24
N LEU A 327 15.49 9.00 -6.14
CA LEU A 327 16.70 9.38 -5.41
C LEU A 327 16.41 9.97 -4.01
N ARG A 328 15.20 9.77 -3.50
CA ARG A 328 14.69 10.37 -2.26
C ARG A 328 14.08 9.30 -1.35
N ASP A 329 12.76 9.25 -1.17
CA ASP A 329 12.11 8.18 -0.42
C ASP A 329 12.12 6.88 -1.24
N SER A 330 12.16 5.74 -0.56
CA SER A 330 11.85 4.45 -1.20
C SER A 330 10.36 4.18 -1.12
N GLU A 331 9.89 3.52 -2.17
CA GLU A 331 8.53 3.67 -2.67
C GLU A 331 8.22 2.49 -3.59
N ILE A 332 6.97 2.03 -3.63
CA ILE A 332 6.59 0.85 -4.41
C ILE A 332 5.34 1.06 -5.28
N GLY A 333 5.50 0.73 -6.57
CA GLY A 333 4.41 0.56 -7.53
C GLY A 333 4.88 0.20 -8.95
N VAL A 334 4.09 -0.58 -9.70
CA VAL A 334 4.12 -0.65 -11.19
C VAL A 334 2.71 -0.54 -11.82
N LEU A 335 2.04 -1.56 -12.39
CA LEU A 335 0.81 -1.34 -13.22
C LEU A 335 -0.16 -2.55 -13.36
N ILE A 336 -1.48 -2.28 -13.35
CA ILE A 336 -2.57 -3.07 -13.94
C ILE A 336 -3.05 -2.43 -15.24
N GLU A 337 -3.23 -3.27 -16.25
CA GLU A 337 -3.97 -2.95 -17.47
C GLU A 337 -5.02 -4.03 -17.70
N ASP A 338 -6.28 -3.64 -17.78
CA ASP A 338 -7.40 -4.59 -17.90
C ASP A 338 -7.43 -5.31 -19.25
N LYS A 339 -7.23 -6.63 -19.22
CA LYS A 339 -7.49 -7.54 -20.35
C LYS A 339 -8.98 -7.93 -20.42
N GLU A 340 -9.58 -8.25 -19.28
CA GLU A 340 -11.02 -8.52 -19.18
C GLU A 340 -11.85 -7.23 -19.29
N CYS A 341 -12.90 -7.27 -20.12
CA CYS A 341 -13.70 -6.11 -20.46
C CYS A 341 -15.17 -6.28 -20.06
N VAL A 342 -15.82 -5.20 -19.65
CA VAL A 342 -17.27 -5.09 -19.42
C VAL A 342 -17.88 -4.02 -20.35
N GLU A 343 -19.19 -4.13 -20.62
CA GLU A 343 -19.91 -3.07 -21.32
C GLU A 343 -20.09 -1.86 -20.39
N SER A 344 -19.88 -0.66 -20.93
CA SER A 344 -19.95 0.61 -20.21
C SER A 344 -20.27 1.75 -21.18
N LEU A 345 -20.29 2.98 -20.70
CA LEU A 345 -20.46 4.19 -21.49
C LEU A 345 -19.31 5.17 -21.23
N MET A 346 -18.79 5.78 -22.30
CA MET A 346 -17.84 6.89 -22.22
C MET A 346 -18.39 8.05 -23.06
N ASN A 347 -18.67 9.17 -22.39
CA ASN A 347 -19.29 10.37 -22.98
C ASN A 347 -20.53 10.05 -23.88
N GLY A 348 -21.44 9.19 -23.38
CA GLY A 348 -22.69 8.84 -24.05
C GLY A 348 -22.57 7.77 -25.14
N LYS A 349 -21.35 7.32 -25.46
CA LYS A 349 -21.09 6.28 -26.47
C LYS A 349 -20.77 4.94 -25.79
N PRO A 350 -21.11 3.79 -26.41
CA PRO A 350 -20.66 2.48 -25.94
C PRO A 350 -19.14 2.43 -25.75
N TRP A 351 -18.70 1.96 -24.59
CA TRP A 351 -17.30 1.84 -24.21
C TRP A 351 -17.03 0.46 -23.62
N LYS A 352 -15.97 -0.19 -24.06
CA LYS A 352 -15.46 -1.40 -23.42
C LYS A 352 -14.57 -0.97 -22.26
N ALA A 353 -15.13 -0.92 -21.05
CA ALA A 353 -14.35 -0.65 -19.85
C ALA A 353 -13.63 -1.90 -19.36
N GLY A 354 -12.54 -1.73 -18.63
CA GLY A 354 -11.78 -2.78 -17.97
C GLY A 354 -12.40 -3.19 -16.63
N LYS A 355 -12.50 -4.50 -16.37
CA LYS A 355 -13.23 -5.07 -15.22
C LYS A 355 -12.71 -4.58 -13.86
N PHE A 356 -11.40 -4.57 -13.63
CA PHE A 356 -10.77 -4.11 -12.39
C PHE A 356 -10.93 -2.60 -12.25
N SER A 357 -10.53 -1.84 -13.26
CA SER A 357 -10.52 -0.37 -13.21
C SER A 357 -11.92 0.24 -13.10
N TYR A 358 -12.89 -0.29 -13.84
CA TYR A 358 -14.29 0.11 -13.76
C TYR A 358 -14.91 -0.18 -12.39
N SER A 359 -14.70 -1.39 -11.86
CA SER A 359 -15.28 -1.78 -10.57
C SER A 359 -14.72 -0.95 -9.41
N LEU A 360 -13.41 -0.69 -9.42
CA LEU A 360 -12.74 0.21 -8.47
C LEU A 360 -13.29 1.64 -8.55
N ARG A 361 -13.38 2.24 -9.75
CA ARG A 361 -13.95 3.58 -9.92
C ARG A 361 -15.40 3.63 -9.41
N CYS A 362 -16.21 2.63 -9.74
CA CYS A 362 -17.61 2.57 -9.32
C CYS A 362 -17.75 2.43 -7.79
N SER A 363 -16.92 1.63 -7.12
CA SER A 363 -16.92 1.54 -5.65
C SER A 363 -16.63 2.90 -5.01
N LEU A 364 -15.59 3.58 -5.48
CA LEU A 364 -15.19 4.89 -4.98
C LEU A 364 -16.26 5.96 -5.26
N TRP A 365 -16.91 5.92 -6.43
CA TRP A 365 -18.00 6.85 -6.74
C TRP A 365 -19.23 6.58 -5.87
N SER A 366 -19.57 5.32 -5.59
CA SER A 366 -20.64 4.97 -4.64
C SER A 366 -20.38 5.59 -3.26
N GLU A 367 -19.17 5.42 -2.74
CA GLU A 367 -18.76 5.88 -1.42
C GLU A 367 -18.72 7.42 -1.32
N HIS A 368 -18.02 8.10 -2.23
CA HIS A 368 -17.81 9.55 -2.17
C HIS A 368 -19.03 10.37 -2.57
N LEU A 369 -19.96 9.79 -3.36
CA LEU A 369 -21.21 10.45 -3.75
C LEU A 369 -22.40 9.99 -2.90
N GLY A 370 -22.24 8.99 -2.04
CA GLY A 370 -23.32 8.40 -1.23
C GLY A 370 -24.38 7.65 -2.07
N LEU A 371 -23.99 7.07 -3.20
CA LEU A 371 -24.87 6.41 -4.15
C LEU A 371 -24.88 4.89 -3.95
N HIS A 372 -26.07 4.28 -3.95
CA HIS A 372 -26.21 2.82 -4.00
C HIS A 372 -25.91 2.27 -5.40
N THR A 373 -25.51 1.00 -5.49
CA THR A 373 -24.97 0.38 -6.71
C THR A 373 -25.89 0.46 -7.93
N GLY A 374 -27.21 0.47 -7.71
CA GLY A 374 -28.20 0.64 -8.79
C GLY A 374 -28.32 2.07 -9.34
N GLU A 375 -27.97 3.08 -8.55
CA GLU A 375 -28.11 4.50 -8.92
C GLU A 375 -26.95 4.96 -9.82
N LEU A 376 -25.77 4.35 -9.68
CA LEU A 376 -24.58 4.62 -10.51
C LEU A 376 -24.87 4.54 -12.02
N LEU A 377 -25.81 3.67 -12.45
CA LEU A 377 -26.23 3.51 -13.85
C LEU A 377 -26.72 4.85 -14.47
N GLY A 378 -27.35 5.73 -13.68
CA GLY A 378 -27.77 7.06 -14.14
C GLY A 378 -26.62 8.07 -14.29
N PHE A 379 -25.50 7.80 -13.61
CA PHE A 379 -24.29 8.64 -13.51
C PHE A 379 -23.10 8.12 -14.33
N LEU A 380 -23.27 7.11 -15.19
CA LEU A 380 -22.25 6.58 -16.13
C LEU A 380 -21.84 7.54 -17.27
N LEU A 381 -21.85 8.85 -16.99
CA LEU A 381 -21.44 9.92 -17.87
C LEU A 381 -20.58 10.88 -17.04
N PRO A 382 -19.25 10.88 -17.19
CA PRO A 382 -18.39 11.91 -16.60
C PRO A 382 -18.93 13.32 -16.89
N HIS A 383 -19.46 13.54 -18.10
CA HIS A 383 -20.07 14.81 -18.51
C HIS A 383 -21.35 15.19 -17.73
N ARG A 384 -22.14 14.24 -17.20
CA ARG A 384 -23.27 14.58 -16.32
C ARG A 384 -22.81 15.03 -14.95
N LEU A 385 -21.78 14.41 -14.39
CA LEU A 385 -21.16 14.93 -13.16
C LEU A 385 -20.63 16.36 -13.40
N LEU A 386 -19.91 16.60 -14.50
CA LEU A 386 -19.40 17.93 -14.84
C LEU A 386 -20.52 19.00 -14.90
N ASN A 387 -21.63 18.73 -15.59
CA ASN A 387 -22.73 19.70 -15.65
C ASN A 387 -23.52 19.79 -14.33
N ASN A 388 -23.70 18.69 -13.60
CA ASN A 388 -24.47 18.70 -12.35
C ASN A 388 -23.65 19.15 -11.13
N THR A 389 -22.33 19.39 -11.21
CA THR A 389 -21.57 19.92 -10.06
C THR A 389 -22.05 21.30 -9.56
N THR A 390 -22.85 22.04 -10.34
CA THR A 390 -23.53 23.27 -9.87
C THR A 390 -24.81 23.01 -9.08
N ASP A 391 -25.42 21.83 -9.27
CA ASP A 391 -26.75 21.41 -8.78
C ASP A 391 -26.70 20.21 -7.81
N PHE A 392 -25.53 19.60 -7.59
CA PHE A 392 -25.28 18.83 -6.36
C PHE A 392 -25.72 19.67 -5.16
N PRO A 393 -26.46 19.07 -4.20
CA PRO A 393 -27.30 19.83 -3.28
C PRO A 393 -26.49 20.81 -2.44
N ARG A 394 -26.55 22.10 -2.83
CA ARG A 394 -25.96 23.23 -2.10
C ARG A 394 -26.45 23.31 -0.65
N SER A 395 -27.55 22.64 -0.31
CA SER A 395 -28.03 22.49 1.07
C SER A 395 -26.97 21.88 1.99
N GLY A 396 -26.12 20.96 1.53
CA GLY A 396 -25.04 20.39 2.35
C GLY A 396 -24.06 21.45 2.83
N THR A 397 -23.42 22.17 1.90
CA THR A 397 -22.47 23.25 2.23
C THR A 397 -23.15 24.49 2.83
N ALA A 398 -24.36 24.84 2.40
CA ALA A 398 -25.10 25.99 2.94
C ALA A 398 -25.60 25.76 4.38
N ALA A 399 -26.10 24.56 4.72
CA ALA A 399 -26.49 24.22 6.09
C ALA A 399 -25.28 24.11 7.03
N LEU A 400 -24.12 23.67 6.53
CA LEU A 400 -22.88 23.72 7.31
C LEU A 400 -22.41 25.17 7.58
N HIS A 401 -22.64 26.09 6.63
CA HIS A 401 -22.27 27.50 6.79
C HIS A 401 -23.11 28.28 7.81
N SER A 402 -24.28 27.81 8.22
CA SER A 402 -25.05 28.42 9.32
C SER A 402 -24.72 27.88 10.71
N ILE A 403 -23.96 26.78 10.81
CA ILE A 403 -23.70 26.06 12.06
C ILE A 403 -22.28 26.29 12.61
N VAL A 404 -21.28 26.54 11.74
CA VAL A 404 -19.87 26.72 12.17
C VAL A 404 -19.27 28.02 11.58
N PRO A 405 -18.87 29.00 12.41
CA PRO A 405 -18.24 30.23 11.93
C PRO A 405 -16.81 29.97 11.42
N ARG A 406 -16.40 30.69 10.38
CA ARG A 406 -15.05 30.57 9.78
C ARG A 406 -14.00 31.35 10.59
N PRO A 407 -12.75 30.86 10.70
CA PRO A 407 -11.63 31.77 10.86
C PRO A 407 -11.49 32.66 9.60
N PRO A 408 -11.05 33.92 9.72
CA PRO A 408 -10.85 34.79 8.56
C PRO A 408 -9.72 34.27 7.66
N ASN A 409 -9.73 34.70 6.39
CA ASN A 409 -8.66 34.50 5.40
C ASN A 409 -8.47 33.07 4.84
N PHE A 410 -9.56 32.40 4.44
CA PHE A 410 -9.49 31.26 3.50
C PHE A 410 -10.39 31.46 2.27
N HIS A 411 -9.76 31.70 1.11
CA HIS A 411 -10.42 31.65 -0.20
C HIS A 411 -10.12 30.30 -0.88
N HIS A 412 -11.13 29.45 -1.03
CA HIS A 412 -10.98 28.21 -1.80
C HIS A 412 -10.95 28.52 -3.31
N ARG A 413 -9.75 28.48 -3.91
CA ARG A 413 -9.62 28.18 -5.34
C ARG A 413 -9.66 26.67 -5.52
N ILE A 414 -10.82 26.13 -5.90
CA ILE A 414 -10.95 24.74 -6.30
C ILE A 414 -10.35 24.60 -7.69
N LEU A 415 -9.13 24.08 -7.79
CA LEU A 415 -8.51 23.73 -9.07
C LEU A 415 -8.91 22.30 -9.46
N LEU A 416 -10.15 22.14 -9.88
CA LEU A 416 -10.55 20.95 -10.63
C LEU A 416 -9.85 21.01 -12.00
N LEU A 417 -8.82 20.19 -12.18
CA LEU A 417 -8.22 19.93 -13.50
C LEU A 417 -9.17 19.06 -14.31
N LEU A 418 -10.21 19.70 -14.85
CA LEU A 418 -11.07 19.14 -15.86
C LEU A 418 -10.27 18.96 -17.17
N PRO A 419 -10.54 17.93 -17.97
CA PRO A 419 -9.90 17.77 -19.28
C PRO A 419 -10.59 18.64 -20.34
N PRO A 420 -9.86 19.62 -20.91
CA PRO A 420 -9.90 19.89 -22.34
C PRO A 420 -8.59 19.43 -23.00
N LEU A 421 -8.59 19.38 -24.33
CA LEU A 421 -7.43 18.97 -25.11
C LEU A 421 -6.25 19.94 -24.93
N LEU A 422 -5.03 19.40 -25.10
CA LEU A 422 -3.74 20.09 -25.19
C LEU A 422 -3.23 20.76 -23.91
N LEU A 423 -2.28 20.06 -23.25
CA LEU A 423 -0.97 20.70 -23.04
C LEU A 423 0.18 19.71 -23.30
N THR A 424 0.63 19.66 -24.56
CA THR A 424 2.01 19.27 -24.87
C THR A 424 3.01 20.19 -24.16
N LEU A 425 4.22 19.67 -23.90
CA LEU A 425 5.36 20.33 -23.23
C LEU A 425 5.40 20.27 -21.69
N TRP A 426 5.72 19.09 -21.14
CA TRP A 426 6.72 19.05 -20.07
C TRP A 426 7.64 17.81 -20.18
N CYS A 427 8.93 18.05 -20.43
CA CYS A 427 9.92 16.99 -20.70
C CYS A 427 10.51 16.41 -19.40
N GLY A 428 9.69 15.73 -18.61
CA GLY A 428 10.11 14.90 -17.47
C GLY A 428 10.11 13.39 -17.78
N PRO A 429 10.57 12.52 -16.86
CA PRO A 429 10.59 11.07 -17.06
C PRO A 429 9.23 10.46 -17.42
N LEU A 430 8.14 10.95 -16.82
CA LEU A 430 6.76 10.59 -17.15
C LEU A 430 6.39 10.86 -18.62
N GLY A 431 7.01 11.85 -19.27
CA GLY A 431 6.81 12.10 -20.71
C GLY A 431 7.32 10.95 -21.60
N ARG A 432 8.25 10.12 -21.12
CA ARG A 432 8.71 8.89 -21.83
C ARG A 432 7.81 7.68 -21.58
N ILE A 433 6.98 7.72 -20.55
CA ILE A 433 5.96 6.70 -20.24
C ILE A 433 4.74 6.85 -21.15
N LEU A 434 4.41 8.10 -21.51
CA LEU A 434 3.21 8.47 -22.28
C LEU A 434 3.44 8.67 -23.80
N SER A 435 4.62 8.29 -24.32
CA SER A 435 5.01 8.53 -25.73
C SER A 435 5.40 7.28 -26.51
N LYS A 436 4.97 6.09 -26.05
CA LYS A 436 5.15 4.79 -26.71
C LYS A 436 3.97 3.86 -26.45
#